data_AF-A0A9D8C4J4-F1
#
_entry.id   AF-A0A9D8C4J4-F1
#
_cell.length_a   1.000
_cell.length_b   1.000
_cell.length_c   1.000
_cell.angle_alpha   90.00
_cell.angle_beta   90.00
_cell.angle_gamma   90.00
#
_symmetry.space_group_name_H-M   'P 1'
#
loop_
_entity.id
_entity.type
_entity.pdbx_description
1 polymer ?
#
loop_
_entity_poly.entity_id
_entity_poly.type
_entity_poly.pdbx_seq_one_letter_code
_entity_poly.pdbx_strand_id
1 'polypeptide(L)'
;MSVHDKDAPDSRFLECLPLIEQAALDERDYVKKGVDMALRATGKRSPALRKAAVALAKQLSESDQGAQAWVGRSALRDLRFPGGDIGVRGVDRGGKRARSRR
;
A
#
# COMPACT_ATOMS: atom_id res chain seq x y z
N MET A 1 -3.85 2.39 -17.74
CA MET A 1 -2.87 1.28 -17.64
C MET A 1 -3.65 -0.02 -17.62
N SER A 2 -3.45 -0.89 -18.60
CA SER A 2 -4.12 -2.20 -18.66
C SER A 2 -3.26 -3.24 -17.96
N VAL A 3 -3.88 -4.18 -17.23
CA VAL A 3 -3.20 -5.30 -16.55
C VAL A 3 -2.50 -6.26 -17.52
N HIS A 4 -2.73 -6.10 -18.83
CA HIS A 4 -2.10 -6.88 -19.89
C HIS A 4 -0.81 -6.26 -20.43
N ASP A 5 -0.43 -5.05 -20.00
CA ASP A 5 0.80 -4.39 -20.44
C ASP A 5 2.00 -4.87 -19.62
N LYS A 6 2.46 -6.09 -19.94
CA LYS A 6 3.61 -6.73 -19.29
C LYS A 6 4.91 -5.99 -19.56
N ASP A 7 4.95 -5.13 -20.57
CA ASP A 7 6.15 -4.41 -21.04
C ASP A 7 6.21 -2.95 -20.55
N ALA A 8 5.18 -2.46 -19.85
CA ALA A 8 5.23 -1.11 -19.30
C ALA A 8 6.51 -0.94 -18.44
N PRO A 9 7.28 0.15 -18.61
CA PRO A 9 8.52 0.32 -17.88
C PRO A 9 8.26 0.57 -16.41
N ASP A 10 9.18 0.12 -15.55
CA ASP A 10 9.10 0.33 -14.10
C ASP A 10 8.96 1.82 -13.72
N SER A 11 9.51 2.73 -14.53
CA SER A 11 9.38 4.18 -14.34
C SER A 11 7.92 4.64 -14.19
N ARG A 12 6.99 4.07 -14.96
CA ARG A 12 5.57 4.43 -14.88
C ARG A 12 4.94 4.07 -13.55
N PHE A 13 5.40 3.00 -12.92
CA PHE A 13 4.93 2.60 -11.60
C PHE A 13 5.58 3.41 -10.49
N LEU A 14 6.85 3.79 -10.66
CA LEU A 14 7.55 4.70 -9.75
C LEU A 14 6.87 6.07 -9.71
N GLU A 15 6.43 6.60 -10.86
CA GLU A 15 5.67 7.84 -10.98
C GLU A 15 4.33 7.78 -10.21
N CYS A 16 3.76 6.59 -9.98
CA CYS A 16 2.52 6.42 -9.22
C CYS A 16 2.74 6.36 -7.70
N LEU A 17 3.95 6.12 -7.20
CA LEU A 17 4.21 5.97 -5.75
C LEU A 17 3.83 7.23 -4.95
N PRO A 18 4.11 8.47 -5.41
CA PRO A 18 3.63 9.67 -4.71
C PRO A 18 2.10 9.78 -4.67
N LEU A 19 1.40 9.29 -5.69
CA LEU A 19 -0.08 9.28 -5.70
C LEU A 19 -0.63 8.27 -4.69
N ILE A 20 0.02 7.11 -4.56
CA ILE A 20 -0.30 6.10 -3.54
C ILE A 20 -0.11 6.68 -2.14
N GLU A 21 0.99 7.39 -1.91
CA GLU A 21 1.27 8.05 -0.63
C GLU A 21 0.18 9.06 -0.25
N GLN A 22 -0.21 9.93 -1.19
CA GLN A 22 -1.28 10.91 -0.98
C GLN A 22 -2.63 10.25 -0.71
N ALA A 23 -2.98 9.23 -1.50
CA ALA A 23 -4.23 8.49 -1.33
C ALA A 23 -4.27 7.68 -0.02
N ALA A 24 -3.12 7.33 0.57
CA ALA A 24 -3.04 6.63 1.85
C ALA A 24 -3.54 7.47 3.04
N LEU A 25 -3.69 8.79 2.88
CA LEU A 25 -4.29 9.69 3.88
C LEU A 25 -5.82 9.53 3.98
N ASP A 26 -6.46 8.92 2.99
CA ASP A 26 -7.91 8.76 2.96
C ASP A 26 -8.36 7.69 3.95
N GLU A 27 -9.21 8.07 4.91
CA GLU A 27 -9.69 7.18 5.97
C GLU A 27 -10.80 6.22 5.51
N ARG A 28 -11.35 6.37 4.30
CA ARG A 28 -12.40 5.50 3.77
C ARG A 28 -11.85 4.10 3.51
N ASP A 29 -12.50 3.09 4.09
CA ASP A 29 -12.00 1.71 4.05
C ASP A 29 -11.81 1.14 2.63
N TYR A 30 -12.64 1.54 1.67
CA TYR A 30 -12.49 1.12 0.28
C TYR A 30 -11.26 1.74 -0.39
N VAL A 31 -10.99 3.02 -0.12
CA VAL A 31 -9.81 3.72 -0.64
C VAL A 31 -8.55 3.13 -0.02
N LYS A 32 -8.52 2.98 1.30
CA LYS A 32 -7.41 2.36 2.03
C LYS A 32 -7.04 0.98 1.48
N LYS A 33 -8.04 0.12 1.19
CA LYS A 33 -7.80 -1.19 0.56
C LYS A 33 -7.29 -1.07 -0.87
N GLY A 34 -7.85 -0.14 -1.65
CA GLY A 34 -7.39 0.13 -3.02
C GLY A 34 -5.92 0.52 -3.05
N VAL A 35 -5.52 1.44 -2.17
CA VAL A 35 -4.14 1.90 -2.01
C VAL A 35 -3.21 0.76 -1.56
N ASP A 36 -3.62 -0.03 -0.57
CA ASP A 36 -2.88 -1.21 -0.10
C ASP A 36 -2.72 -2.28 -1.19
N MET A 37 -3.76 -2.52 -2.00
CA MET A 37 -3.67 -3.40 -3.17
C MET A 37 -2.70 -2.85 -4.22
N ALA A 38 -2.79 -1.56 -4.57
CA ALA A 38 -1.94 -0.93 -5.57
C ALA A 38 -0.45 -0.95 -5.17
N LEU A 39 -0.14 -0.67 -3.90
CA LEU A 39 1.22 -0.68 -3.38
C LEU A 39 1.84 -2.08 -3.43
N ARG A 40 1.10 -3.12 -3.03
CA ARG A 40 1.56 -4.51 -3.11
C ARG A 40 1.73 -4.99 -4.54
N ALA A 41 0.76 -4.68 -5.42
CA ALA A 41 0.81 -5.05 -6.83
C ALA A 41 2.05 -4.45 -7.51
N THR A 42 2.34 -3.17 -7.24
CA THR A 42 3.55 -2.49 -7.72
C THR A 42 4.81 -3.20 -7.25
N GLY A 43 4.91 -3.49 -5.95
CA GLY A 43 6.10 -4.14 -5.38
C GLY A 43 6.32 -5.60 -5.81
N LYS A 44 5.30 -6.27 -6.35
CA LYS A 44 5.41 -7.65 -6.87
C LYS A 44 5.90 -7.73 -8.32
N ARG A 45 5.91 -6.62 -9.05
CA ARG A 45 6.18 -6.60 -10.50
C ARG A 45 7.67 -6.74 -10.84
N SER A 46 8.56 -6.12 -10.08
CA SER A 46 10.01 -6.21 -10.28
C SER A 46 10.80 -6.02 -8.98
N PRO A 47 12.07 -6.47 -8.90
CA PRO A 47 12.91 -6.22 -7.74
C PRO A 47 13.16 -4.72 -7.45
N ALA A 48 13.23 -3.89 -8.49
CA ALA A 48 13.40 -2.45 -8.35
C ALA A 48 12.15 -1.81 -7.73
N LEU A 49 10.97 -2.16 -8.25
CA LEU A 49 9.69 -1.71 -7.71
C LEU A 49 9.44 -2.24 -6.30
N ARG A 50 9.89 -3.46 -5.99
CA ARG A 50 9.84 -4.02 -4.63
C ARG A 50 10.62 -3.15 -3.65
N LYS A 51 11.84 -2.75 -3.99
CA LYS A 51 12.66 -1.87 -3.12
C LYS A 51 11.96 -0.54 -2.88
N ALA A 52 11.43 0.09 -3.92
CA ALA A 52 10.72 1.36 -3.81
C ALA A 52 9.41 1.24 -3.00
N ALA A 53 8.61 0.21 -3.26
CA ALA A 53 7.38 -0.06 -2.53
C ALA A 53 7.63 -0.39 -1.05
N VAL A 54 8.69 -1.14 -0.73
CA VAL A 54 9.10 -1.41 0.66
C VAL A 54 9.56 -0.13 1.36
N ALA A 55 10.29 0.76 0.68
CA ALA A 55 10.70 2.04 1.24
C ALA A 55 9.49 2.90 1.60
N LEU A 56 8.55 3.07 0.67
CA LEU A 56 7.31 3.80 0.92
C LEU A 56 6.48 3.14 2.04
N ALA A 57 6.37 1.81 2.04
CA ALA A 57 5.61 1.11 3.07
C ALA A 57 6.20 1.29 4.48
N LYS A 58 7.54 1.43 4.61
CA LYS A 58 8.18 1.80 5.88
C LYS A 58 7.77 3.20 6.32
N GLN A 59 7.90 4.19 5.43
CA GLN A 59 7.50 5.58 5.73
C GLN A 59 6.04 5.67 6.17
N LEU A 60 5.13 5.02 5.43
CA LEU A 60 3.72 4.99 5.78
C LEU A 60 3.46 4.33 7.13
N SER A 61 4.21 3.27 7.48
CA SER A 61 4.03 2.53 8.74
C SER A 61 4.39 3.33 10.00
N GLU A 62 5.22 4.36 9.83
CA GLU A 62 5.69 5.29 10.87
C GLU A 62 4.76 6.52 11.02
N SER A 63 3.75 6.67 10.16
CA SER A 63 2.79 7.77 10.24
C SER A 63 1.89 7.68 11.49
N ASP A 64 1.55 8.84 12.06
CA ASP A 64 0.56 8.98 13.13
C ASP A 64 -0.88 8.77 12.63
N GLN A 65 -1.11 8.85 11.32
CA GLN A 65 -2.40 8.63 10.71
C GLN A 65 -2.71 7.13 10.62
N GLY A 66 -3.83 6.71 11.21
CA GLY A 66 -4.20 5.31 11.31
C GLY A 66 -4.36 4.61 9.95
N ALA A 67 -4.84 5.34 8.92
CA ALA A 67 -4.98 4.82 7.57
C ALA A 67 -3.61 4.54 6.92
N GLN A 68 -2.71 5.53 6.88
CA GLN A 68 -1.35 5.39 6.35
C GLN A 68 -0.56 4.29 7.08
N ALA A 69 -0.58 4.31 8.41
CA ALA A 69 0.09 3.30 9.22
C ALA A 69 -0.38 1.88 8.92
N TRP A 70 -1.69 1.71 8.70
CA TRP A 70 -2.28 0.42 8.34
C TRP A 70 -1.82 -0.06 6.96
N VAL A 71 -1.86 0.81 5.94
CA VAL A 71 -1.39 0.51 4.58
C VAL A 71 0.07 0.08 4.60
N GLY A 72 0.94 0.86 5.26
CA GLY A 72 2.37 0.57 5.35
C GLY A 72 2.66 -0.79 6.01
N ARG A 73 2.05 -1.08 7.16
CA ARG A 73 2.25 -2.36 7.87
C ARG A 73 1.73 -3.56 7.08
N SER A 74 0.58 -3.40 6.43
CA SER A 74 -0.02 -4.43 5.57
C SER A 74 0.90 -4.76 4.39
N ALA A 75 1.35 -3.74 3.65
CA ALA A 75 2.24 -3.90 2.51
C ALA A 75 3.60 -4.48 2.90
N LEU A 76 4.20 -4.03 4.01
CA LEU A 76 5.48 -4.57 4.49
C LEU A 76 5.41 -6.07 4.79
N ARG A 77 4.31 -6.54 5.37
CA ARG A 77 4.15 -7.96 5.68
C ARG A 77 4.15 -8.81 4.41
N ASP A 78 3.50 -8.33 3.36
CA ASP A 78 3.41 -9.02 2.07
C ASP A 78 4.72 -8.92 1.26
N LEU A 79 5.32 -7.73 1.19
CA LEU A 79 6.54 -7.49 0.42
C LEU A 79 7.83 -7.99 1.09
N ARG A 80 7.78 -8.44 2.35
CA ARG A 80 8.92 -9.11 3.00
C ARG A 80 9.10 -10.57 2.57
N PHE A 81 8.04 -11.23 2.12
CA PHE A 81 8.09 -12.64 1.71
C PHE A 81 7.87 -12.75 0.20
N PRO A 82 8.83 -13.27 -0.59
CA PRO A 82 8.59 -13.60 -1.98
C PRO A 82 7.60 -14.77 -2.05
N GLY A 83 6.45 -14.59 -2.72
CA GLY A 83 5.42 -15.63 -2.89
C GLY A 83 4.20 -15.51 -1.97
N GLY A 84 4.02 -14.41 -1.23
CA GLY A 84 2.77 -14.16 -0.51
C GLY A 84 1.62 -13.96 -1.50
N ASP A 85 0.77 -14.97 -1.68
CA ASP A 85 -0.46 -14.82 -2.44
C ASP A 85 -1.33 -13.72 -1.85
N ILE A 86 -2.15 -13.12 -2.71
CA ILE A 86 -3.13 -12.07 -2.40
C ILE A 86 -4.28 -12.69 -1.59
N GLY A 87 -3.97 -13.35 -0.48
CA GLY A 87 -4.94 -13.87 0.46
C GLY A 87 -5.59 -12.69 1.15
N VAL A 88 -6.74 -12.28 0.63
CA VAL A 88 -7.78 -11.47 1.28
C VAL A 88 -8.09 -12.03 2.68
N ARG A 89 -7.19 -11.77 3.65
CA ARG A 89 -7.38 -12.11 5.05
C ARG A 89 -7.86 -10.86 5.77
N GLY A 90 -9.16 -10.84 6.04
CA GLY A 90 -9.79 -10.02 7.06
C GLY A 90 -9.80 -8.54 6.74
N VAL A 91 -10.69 -8.16 5.83
CA VAL A 91 -11.39 -6.87 5.93
C VAL A 91 -12.27 -6.93 7.18
N ASP A 92 -11.68 -6.89 8.36
CA ASP A 92 -12.35 -6.41 9.57
C ASP A 92 -11.30 -6.21 10.66
N ARG A 93 -10.85 -4.97 10.80
CA ARG A 93 -10.43 -4.39 12.08
C ARG A 93 -10.87 -2.95 12.07
N GLY A 94 -12.19 -2.76 12.19
CA GLY A 94 -12.82 -1.49 12.53
C GLY A 94 -12.38 -1.04 13.92
N GLY A 95 -11.18 -0.49 14.03
CA GLY A 95 -10.72 0.18 15.23
C GLY A 95 -11.25 1.60 15.25
N LYS A 96 -12.40 1.82 15.90
CA LYS A 96 -12.88 3.15 16.27
C LYS A 96 -11.77 3.88 17.02
N ARG A 97 -11.06 4.80 16.38
CA ARG A 97 -10.30 5.83 17.11
C ARG A 97 -11.26 6.94 17.43
N ALA A 98 -11.81 6.90 18.64
CA ALA A 98 -12.44 8.05 19.26
C ALA A 98 -11.42 9.18 19.30
N ARG A 99 -11.50 10.12 18.37
CA ARG A 99 -10.85 11.43 18.51
C ARG A 99 -11.72 12.23 19.46
N SER A 100 -11.44 12.08 20.76
CA SER A 100 -11.73 13.11 21.74
C SER A 100 -10.94 14.36 21.33
N ARG A 101 -11.66 15.41 20.92
CA ARG A 101 -11.21 16.79 21.03
C ARG A 101 -12.38 17.58 21.61
N ARG A 102 -12.01 18.39 22.61
CA ARG A 102 -12.84 19.27 23.43
C ARG A 102 -13.82 20.11 22.63
#